data_AF-A0A1Q7B0E7-F1
#
_entry.id   AF-A0A1Q7B0E7-F1
#
_cell.length_a   1.000
_cell.length_b   1.000
_cell.length_c   1.000
_cell.angle_alpha   90.00
_cell.angle_beta   90.00
_cell.angle_gamma   90.00
#
_symmetry.space_group_name_H-M   'P 1'
#
loop_
_entity.id
_entity.type
_entity.pdbx_description
1 polymer ?
#
loop_
_entity_poly.entity_id
_entity_poly.type
_entity_poly.pdbx_seq_one_letter_code
_entity_poly.pdbx_strand_id
1 'polypeptide(L)'
;MRIMSSSSRPHRVKSKTFTLHLDSGILEKLTMEAEEQGLSVNVIANRALKKHVEWDAVSRRFRVASTFSSLLVKLMTWVPDEDARQLGKSQWLHEWRAVAASYNQEHGIEPGIRILELFSRYGRRFYFDQATIGSTRILTLLHGLGRKWSLFYEGLLETMLSESLEGEGVLETMLSKSLEGDVKRFSLTSTDNQVVAEISMDPLKNLQPPADDIFKRIRIPLGRRERRTYKSADLSPIA
;
A
#
# COMPACT_ATOMS: atom_id res chain seq x y z
N MET A 1 32.91 30.43 16.70
CA MET A 1 32.04 30.04 15.58
C MET A 1 30.81 29.34 16.17
N ARG A 2 29.63 29.93 16.05
CA ARG A 2 28.42 29.59 16.82
C ARG A 2 27.62 28.54 16.05
N ILE A 3 27.50 27.32 16.58
CA ILE A 3 26.68 26.25 16.00
C ILE A 3 25.22 26.62 16.25
N MET A 4 24.47 26.95 15.20
CA MET A 4 23.02 27.08 15.26
C MET A 4 22.42 25.67 15.22
N SER A 5 21.92 25.21 16.36
CA SER A 5 21.05 24.03 16.43
C SER A 5 19.66 24.43 15.93
N SER A 6 19.28 23.93 14.76
CA SER A 6 17.89 23.98 14.30
C SER A 6 17.08 22.97 15.11
N SER A 7 16.41 23.45 16.17
CA SER A 7 15.45 22.62 16.90
C SER A 7 14.17 22.46 16.06
N SER A 8 14.10 21.41 15.24
CA SER A 8 12.82 20.97 14.66
C SER A 8 11.93 20.45 15.78
N ARG A 9 10.93 21.22 16.22
CA ARG A 9 9.91 20.73 17.16
C ARG A 9 9.12 19.60 16.49
N PRO A 10 8.92 18.45 17.14
CA PRO A 10 8.13 17.37 16.55
C PRO A 10 6.68 17.83 16.36
N HIS A 11 6.15 17.61 15.15
CA HIS A 11 4.78 17.95 14.80
C HIS A 11 3.82 17.11 15.66
N ARG A 12 3.16 17.71 16.66
CA ARG A 12 2.14 17.02 17.47
C ARG A 12 0.92 16.75 16.58
N VAL A 13 0.74 15.50 16.18
CA VAL A 13 -0.47 15.04 15.50
C VAL A 13 -1.67 15.36 16.39
N LYS A 14 -2.69 16.05 15.84
CA LYS A 14 -3.93 16.34 16.56
C LYS A 14 -4.64 15.01 16.87
N SER A 15 -4.67 14.61 18.14
CA SER A 15 -5.39 13.43 18.61
C SER A 15 -6.76 13.81 19.19
N LYS A 16 -7.72 12.89 19.13
CA LYS A 16 -9.02 12.98 19.80
C LYS A 16 -9.22 11.72 20.62
N THR A 17 -9.75 11.86 21.82
CA THR A 17 -10.10 10.74 22.69
C THR A 17 -11.56 10.35 22.48
N PHE A 18 -11.84 9.05 22.49
CA PHE A 18 -13.19 8.49 22.52
C PHE A 18 -13.20 7.22 23.37
N THR A 19 -14.37 6.83 23.86
CA THR A 19 -14.55 5.66 24.72
C THR A 19 -15.16 4.51 23.93
N LEU A 20 -14.67 3.28 24.15
CA LEU A 20 -15.18 2.05 23.56
C LEU A 20 -15.66 1.09 24.66
N HIS A 21 -16.81 0.46 24.45
CA HIS A 21 -17.25 -0.69 25.23
C HIS A 21 -16.79 -1.96 24.52
N LEU A 22 -16.01 -2.79 25.20
CA LEU A 22 -15.48 -4.05 24.68
C LEU A 22 -15.99 -5.21 25.53
N ASP A 23 -16.16 -6.36 24.88
CA ASP A 23 -16.33 -7.62 25.58
C ASP A 23 -15.15 -7.87 26.55
N SER A 24 -15.44 -8.36 27.75
CA SER A 24 -14.41 -8.53 28.79
C SER A 24 -13.31 -9.49 28.36
N GLY A 25 -13.67 -10.58 27.67
CA GLY A 25 -12.70 -11.56 27.17
C GLY A 25 -11.80 -10.99 26.07
N ILE A 26 -12.27 -10.01 25.29
CA ILE A 26 -11.43 -9.30 24.31
C ILE A 26 -10.46 -8.34 25.02
N LEU A 27 -10.92 -7.63 26.04
CA LEU A 27 -10.07 -6.71 26.80
C LEU A 27 -8.95 -7.47 27.53
N GLU A 28 -9.26 -8.63 28.12
CA GLU A 28 -8.27 -9.51 28.75
C GLU A 28 -7.19 -9.96 27.75
N LYS A 29 -7.58 -10.43 26.56
CA LYS A 29 -6.63 -10.82 25.50
C LYS A 29 -5.76 -9.67 25.04
N LEU A 30 -6.33 -8.47 24.85
CA LEU A 30 -5.57 -7.29 24.48
C LEU A 30 -4.59 -6.85 25.56
N THR A 31 -4.95 -7.06 26.84
CA THR A 31 -4.10 -6.72 27.99
C THR A 31 -2.92 -7.67 28.06
N MET A 32 -3.17 -8.98 27.92
CA MET A 32 -2.12 -10.00 27.85
C MET A 32 -1.16 -9.76 26.69
N GLU A 33 -1.68 -9.48 25.49
CA GLU A 33 -0.84 -9.14 24.32
C GLU A 33 -0.01 -7.86 24.56
N ALA A 34 -0.60 -6.86 25.21
CA ALA A 34 0.10 -5.62 25.55
C ALA A 34 1.25 -5.88 26.53
N GLU A 35 1.03 -6.69 27.56
CA GLU A 35 2.04 -7.09 28.54
C GLU A 35 3.18 -7.89 27.88
N GLU A 36 2.85 -8.89 27.05
CA GLU A 36 3.82 -9.70 26.31
C GLU A 36 4.73 -8.85 25.40
N GLN A 37 4.17 -7.80 24.79
CA GLN A 37 4.92 -6.91 23.89
C GLN A 37 5.56 -5.71 24.61
N GLY A 38 5.34 -5.52 25.92
CA GLY A 38 5.78 -4.34 26.66
C GLY A 38 5.13 -3.03 26.15
N LEU A 39 3.89 -3.10 25.67
CA LEU A 39 3.11 -2.00 25.13
C LEU A 39 1.90 -1.70 26.02
N SER A 40 1.20 -0.60 25.75
CA SER A 40 -0.13 -0.37 26.34
C SER A 40 -1.23 -0.86 25.40
N VAL A 41 -2.38 -1.23 25.96
CA VAL A 41 -3.60 -1.56 25.20
C VAL A 41 -3.95 -0.45 24.20
N ASN A 42 -3.74 0.82 24.56
CA ASN A 42 -3.97 1.95 23.67
C ASN A 42 -3.06 1.93 22.43
N VAL A 43 -1.80 1.48 22.55
CA VAL A 43 -0.90 1.35 21.39
C VAL A 43 -1.40 0.26 20.44
N ILE A 44 -1.82 -0.89 20.96
CA ILE A 44 -2.38 -1.98 20.16
C ILE A 44 -3.68 -1.53 19.49
N ALA A 45 -4.59 -0.91 20.24
CA ALA A 45 -5.86 -0.40 19.73
C ALA A 45 -5.66 0.63 18.60
N ASN A 46 -4.75 1.59 18.79
CA ASN A 46 -4.45 2.58 17.74
C ASN A 46 -3.84 1.93 16.50
N ARG A 47 -2.95 0.94 16.63
CA ARG A 47 -2.41 0.19 15.48
C ARG A 47 -3.50 -0.58 14.74
N ALA A 48 -4.41 -1.23 15.46
CA ALA A 48 -5.51 -1.98 14.87
C ALA A 48 -6.52 -1.07 14.15
N LEU A 49 -6.94 0.03 14.79
CA LEU A 49 -7.84 1.02 14.18
C LEU A 49 -7.21 1.69 12.96
N LYS A 50 -5.91 2.01 13.05
CA LYS A 50 -5.13 2.54 11.92
C LYS A 50 -5.13 1.53 10.77
N LYS A 51 -4.70 0.28 11.00
CA LYS A 51 -4.75 -0.78 10.00
C LYS A 51 -6.15 -0.97 9.40
N HIS A 52 -7.20 -0.88 10.22
CA HIS A 52 -8.56 -1.06 9.74
C HIS A 52 -8.95 -0.04 8.67
N VAL A 53 -8.67 1.24 8.95
CA VAL A 53 -8.98 2.35 8.04
C VAL A 53 -8.06 2.33 6.81
N GLU A 54 -6.78 2.04 7.04
CA GLU A 54 -5.75 2.13 6.02
C GLU A 54 -5.74 0.94 5.06
N TRP A 55 -6.03 -0.27 5.57
CA TRP A 55 -5.87 -1.53 4.85
C TRP A 55 -7.12 -2.42 4.87
N ASP A 56 -7.71 -2.73 6.02
CA ASP A 56 -8.76 -3.77 6.07
C ASP A 56 -10.01 -3.37 5.28
N ALA A 57 -10.37 -2.09 5.27
CA ALA A 57 -11.46 -1.58 4.44
C ALA A 57 -11.14 -1.67 2.93
N VAL A 58 -9.90 -1.39 2.55
CA VAL A 58 -9.46 -1.35 1.15
C VAL A 58 -9.23 -2.74 0.61
N SER A 59 -8.50 -3.60 1.33
CA SER A 59 -8.32 -5.01 0.98
C SER A 59 -9.66 -5.72 0.77
N ARG A 60 -10.67 -5.44 1.58
CA ARG A 60 -12.03 -5.97 1.38
C ARG A 60 -12.67 -5.45 0.10
N ARG A 61 -12.58 -4.14 -0.18
CA ARG A 61 -13.14 -3.51 -1.39
C ARG A 61 -12.53 -4.09 -2.66
N PHE A 62 -11.22 -4.30 -2.66
CA PHE A 62 -10.47 -4.82 -3.80
C PHE A 62 -10.21 -6.33 -3.73
N ARG A 63 -10.93 -7.04 -2.86
CA ARG A 63 -10.89 -8.51 -2.74
C ARG A 63 -9.46 -9.08 -2.59
N VAL A 64 -8.58 -8.34 -1.91
CA VAL A 64 -7.21 -8.77 -1.65
C VAL A 64 -7.25 -9.95 -0.69
N ALA A 65 -6.76 -11.10 -1.16
CA ALA A 65 -6.66 -12.32 -0.38
C ALA A 65 -5.26 -12.49 0.23
N SER A 66 -5.22 -13.05 1.44
CA SER A 66 -4.01 -13.50 2.10
C SER A 66 -3.93 -15.02 2.06
N THR A 67 -2.73 -15.56 1.89
CA THR A 67 -2.45 -17.00 1.92
C THR A 67 -1.02 -17.24 2.40
N PHE A 68 -0.65 -18.50 2.61
CA PHE A 68 0.71 -18.86 3.02
C PHE A 68 1.71 -18.65 1.87
N SER A 69 2.86 -18.03 2.17
CA SER A 69 3.92 -17.81 1.19
C SER A 69 4.41 -19.11 0.54
N SER A 70 4.43 -20.22 1.29
CA SER A 70 4.82 -21.54 0.76
C SER A 70 3.90 -22.01 -0.36
N LEU A 71 2.59 -21.76 -0.26
CA LEU A 71 1.63 -22.08 -1.32
C LEU A 71 1.87 -21.20 -2.55
N LEU A 72 2.10 -19.90 -2.36
CA LEU A 72 2.42 -18.96 -3.45
C LEU A 72 3.69 -19.35 -4.20
N VAL A 73 4.75 -19.72 -3.48
CA VAL A 73 6.00 -20.22 -4.08
C VAL A 73 5.74 -21.51 -4.84
N LYS A 74 5.00 -22.46 -4.25
CA LYS A 74 4.67 -23.73 -4.91
C LYS A 74 3.87 -23.52 -6.19
N LEU A 75 2.86 -22.66 -6.17
CA LEU A 75 2.05 -22.32 -7.34
C LEU A 75 2.90 -21.76 -8.49
N MET A 76 3.83 -20.86 -8.18
CA MET A 76 4.72 -20.29 -9.21
C MET A 76 5.63 -21.33 -9.85
N THR A 77 5.93 -22.47 -9.22
CA THR A 77 6.78 -23.50 -9.85
C THR A 77 6.23 -24.05 -11.17
N TRP A 78 4.92 -23.97 -11.40
CA TRP A 78 4.26 -24.40 -12.63
C TRP A 78 4.13 -23.31 -13.70
N VAL A 79 4.46 -22.06 -13.37
CA VAL A 79 4.33 -20.92 -14.26
C VAL A 79 5.65 -20.71 -15.00
N PRO A 80 5.69 -20.71 -16.35
CA PRO A 80 6.88 -20.33 -17.11
C PRO A 80 7.43 -18.95 -16.72
N ASP A 81 8.74 -18.73 -16.89
CA ASP A 81 9.39 -17.49 -16.45
C ASP A 81 8.81 -16.24 -17.14
N GLU A 82 8.54 -16.32 -18.43
CA GLU A 82 7.90 -15.22 -19.17
C GLU A 82 6.48 -14.97 -18.65
N ASP A 83 5.69 -16.03 -18.43
CA ASP A 83 4.34 -15.91 -17.89
C ASP A 83 4.34 -15.32 -16.48
N ALA A 84 5.35 -15.61 -15.67
CA ALA A 84 5.51 -15.00 -14.35
C ALA A 84 5.68 -13.47 -14.45
N ARG A 85 6.48 -13.00 -15.42
CA ARG A 85 6.63 -11.56 -15.71
C ARG A 85 5.32 -10.97 -16.22
N GLN A 86 4.64 -11.62 -17.16
CA GLN A 86 3.37 -11.16 -17.72
C GLN A 86 2.26 -11.09 -16.67
N LEU A 87 2.21 -12.04 -15.73
CA LEU A 87 1.31 -11.97 -14.58
C LEU A 87 1.57 -10.72 -13.73
N GLY A 88 2.84 -10.33 -13.55
CA GLY A 88 3.22 -9.09 -12.88
C GLY A 88 2.68 -7.85 -13.58
N LYS A 89 2.88 -7.76 -14.91
CA LYS A 89 2.37 -6.67 -15.76
C LYS A 89 0.84 -6.58 -15.66
N SER A 90 0.16 -7.70 -15.83
CA SER A 90 -1.29 -7.85 -15.71
C SER A 90 -1.80 -7.43 -14.32
N GLN A 91 -1.10 -7.82 -13.25
CA GLN A 91 -1.50 -7.47 -11.88
C GLN A 91 -1.47 -5.96 -11.65
N TRP A 92 -0.48 -5.26 -12.21
CA TRP A 92 -0.45 -3.80 -12.17
C TRP A 92 -1.69 -3.22 -12.86
N LEU A 93 -1.90 -3.57 -14.13
CA LEU A 93 -2.93 -2.98 -14.98
C LEU A 93 -4.35 -3.17 -14.44
N HIS A 94 -4.65 -4.33 -13.85
CA HIS A 94 -6.00 -4.66 -13.43
C HIS A 94 -6.30 -4.37 -11.95
N GLU A 95 -5.36 -4.69 -11.07
CA GLU A 95 -5.65 -4.70 -9.62
C GLU A 95 -4.95 -3.54 -8.92
N TRP A 96 -3.62 -3.44 -9.03
CA TRP A 96 -2.85 -2.50 -8.21
C TRP A 96 -3.05 -1.05 -8.67
N ARG A 97 -3.17 -0.82 -9.98
CA ARG A 97 -3.50 0.50 -10.54
C ARG A 97 -4.84 1.01 -10.04
N ALA A 98 -5.86 0.15 -9.98
CA ALA A 98 -7.18 0.51 -9.48
C ALA A 98 -7.15 0.86 -7.98
N VAL A 99 -6.35 0.14 -7.19
CA VAL A 99 -6.15 0.49 -5.77
C VAL A 99 -5.39 1.80 -5.64
N ALA A 100 -4.29 1.99 -6.37
CA ALA A 100 -3.48 3.20 -6.38
C ALA A 100 -4.33 4.44 -6.70
N ALA A 101 -5.17 4.36 -7.74
CA ALA A 101 -6.10 5.42 -8.14
C ALA A 101 -7.19 5.72 -7.11
N SER A 102 -7.44 4.83 -6.15
CA SER A 102 -8.43 5.05 -5.09
C SER A 102 -7.94 5.95 -3.96
N TYR A 103 -6.63 6.19 -3.87
CA TYR A 103 -5.99 7.00 -2.83
C TYR A 103 -5.47 8.33 -3.39
N ASN A 104 -6.24 9.40 -3.15
CA ASN A 104 -5.97 10.80 -3.50
C ASN A 104 -6.00 11.15 -5.00
N GLN A 105 -6.04 12.46 -5.28
CA GLN A 105 -5.96 13.07 -6.61
C GLN A 105 -4.51 13.28 -7.08
N GLU A 106 -3.58 12.48 -6.57
CA GLU A 106 -2.17 12.62 -6.92
C GLU A 106 -1.91 11.98 -8.29
N HIS A 107 -0.94 12.53 -9.01
CA HIS A 107 -0.60 12.15 -10.38
C HIS A 107 0.86 11.68 -10.46
N GLY A 108 1.24 11.10 -11.60
CA GLY A 108 2.58 10.57 -11.80
C GLY A 108 2.84 9.28 -11.03
N ILE A 109 4.07 9.10 -10.56
CA ILE A 109 4.56 7.84 -9.97
C ILE A 109 4.11 7.63 -8.50
N GLU A 110 3.75 8.71 -7.80
CA GLU A 110 3.49 8.65 -6.35
C GLU A 110 2.34 7.72 -5.93
N PRO A 111 1.20 7.65 -6.65
CA PRO A 111 0.17 6.63 -6.38
C PRO A 111 0.71 5.20 -6.43
N GLY A 112 1.62 4.91 -7.37
CA GLY A 112 2.30 3.62 -7.50
C GLY A 112 3.20 3.31 -6.31
N ILE A 113 3.98 4.30 -5.86
CA ILE A 113 4.85 4.13 -4.69
C ILE A 113 4.05 3.94 -3.41
N ARG A 114 2.96 4.68 -3.22
CA ARG A 114 2.08 4.50 -2.06
C ARG A 114 1.46 3.11 -2.00
N ILE A 115 1.06 2.54 -3.13
CA ILE A 115 0.48 1.19 -3.11
C ILE A 115 1.54 0.14 -2.74
N LEU A 116 2.79 0.33 -3.17
CA LEU A 116 3.92 -0.50 -2.74
C LEU A 116 4.16 -0.40 -1.21
N GLU A 117 4.13 0.80 -0.65
CA GLU A 117 4.22 1.02 0.80
C GLU A 117 3.09 0.33 1.56
N LEU A 118 1.86 0.43 1.05
CA LEU A 118 0.68 -0.17 1.67
C LEU A 118 0.77 -1.70 1.69
N PHE A 119 1.12 -2.31 0.56
CA PHE A 119 1.29 -3.77 0.45
C PHE A 119 2.49 -4.29 1.24
N SER A 120 3.55 -3.48 1.39
CA SER A 120 4.67 -3.79 2.29
C SER A 120 4.23 -3.76 3.76
N ARG A 121 3.63 -2.65 4.20
CA ARG A 121 3.26 -2.41 5.60
C ARG A 121 2.21 -3.39 6.11
N TYR A 122 1.20 -3.70 5.29
CA TYR A 122 0.05 -4.50 5.73
C TYR A 122 -0.11 -5.83 5.01
N GLY A 123 0.26 -5.89 3.73
CA GLY A 123 0.16 -7.10 2.91
C GLY A 123 1.22 -8.16 3.25
N ARG A 124 2.37 -7.75 3.83
CA ARG A 124 3.48 -8.61 4.26
C ARG A 124 4.02 -9.55 3.16
N ARG A 125 3.92 -9.13 1.89
CA ARG A 125 4.41 -9.92 0.74
C ARG A 125 5.85 -9.59 0.36
N PHE A 126 6.31 -8.42 0.76
CA PHE A 126 7.68 -7.92 0.59
C PHE A 126 7.91 -6.81 1.62
N TYR A 127 9.17 -6.55 1.91
CA TYR A 127 9.62 -5.31 2.53
C TYR A 127 9.90 -4.29 1.42
N PHE A 128 9.41 -3.08 1.61
CA PHE A 128 9.60 -1.96 0.70
C PHE A 128 10.44 -0.89 1.36
N ASP A 129 11.45 -0.42 0.63
CA ASP A 129 12.27 0.71 1.01
C ASP A 129 12.48 1.65 -0.18
N GLN A 130 12.75 2.92 0.12
CA GLN A 130 13.07 3.90 -0.90
C GLN A 130 14.15 4.86 -0.42
N ALA A 131 15.02 5.26 -1.34
CA ALA A 131 16.04 6.27 -1.11
C ALA A 131 16.05 7.27 -2.28
N THR A 132 16.44 8.52 -1.99
CA THR A 132 16.63 9.53 -3.03
C THR A 132 18.05 10.06 -2.94
N ILE A 133 18.78 9.99 -4.05
CA ILE A 133 20.15 10.48 -4.20
C ILE A 133 20.18 11.46 -5.38
N GLY A 134 20.24 12.75 -5.09
CA GLY A 134 20.12 13.79 -6.13
C GLY A 134 18.75 13.74 -6.82
N SER A 135 18.74 13.57 -8.14
CA SER A 135 17.51 13.37 -8.94
C SER A 135 17.15 11.91 -9.17
N THR A 136 17.88 10.97 -8.56
CA THR A 136 17.63 9.53 -8.69
C THR A 136 16.89 9.02 -7.47
N ARG A 137 15.74 8.38 -7.68
CA ARG A 137 15.00 7.63 -6.67
C ARG A 137 15.24 6.15 -6.84
N ILE A 138 15.48 5.46 -5.75
CA ILE A 138 15.76 4.02 -5.72
C ILE A 138 14.62 3.37 -4.95
N LEU A 139 13.91 2.44 -5.58
CA LEU A 139 12.87 1.63 -4.94
C LEU A 139 13.39 0.21 -4.75
N THR A 140 13.22 -0.35 -3.56
CA THR A 140 13.66 -1.71 -3.25
C THR A 140 12.50 -2.55 -2.75
N LEU A 141 12.25 -3.69 -3.42
CA LEU A 141 11.29 -4.72 -3.00
C LEU A 141 12.07 -5.96 -2.59
N LEU A 142 12.17 -6.23 -1.29
CA LEU A 142 12.77 -7.45 -0.75
C LEU A 142 11.65 -8.44 -0.39
N HIS A 143 11.51 -9.53 -1.14
CA HIS A 143 10.36 -10.44 -1.01
C HIS A 143 10.70 -11.84 -0.49
N GLY A 144 11.88 -12.39 -0.77
CA GLY A 144 12.28 -13.70 -0.23
C GLY A 144 11.47 -14.90 -0.76
N LEU A 145 10.92 -14.80 -1.98
CA LEU A 145 10.02 -15.81 -2.57
C LEU A 145 10.62 -16.55 -3.78
N GLY A 146 11.89 -16.31 -4.11
CA GLY A 146 12.58 -16.95 -5.24
C GLY A 146 12.35 -16.28 -6.60
N ARG A 147 13.17 -16.69 -7.58
CA ARG A 147 13.36 -16.00 -8.87
C ARG A 147 12.07 -15.69 -9.63
N LYS A 148 11.10 -16.61 -9.64
CA LYS A 148 9.83 -16.40 -10.35
C LYS A 148 9.00 -15.25 -9.77
N TRP A 149 9.09 -15.01 -8.46
CA TRP A 149 8.48 -13.84 -7.85
C TRP A 149 9.25 -12.55 -8.14
N SER A 150 10.56 -12.63 -8.32
CA SER A 150 11.33 -11.48 -8.80
C SER A 150 10.92 -11.08 -10.22
N LEU A 151 10.72 -12.06 -11.12
CA LEU A 151 10.18 -11.80 -12.46
C LEU A 151 8.78 -11.17 -12.42
N PHE A 152 7.91 -11.67 -11.53
CA PHE A 152 6.59 -11.07 -11.29
C PHE A 152 6.69 -9.61 -10.84
N TYR A 153 7.49 -9.30 -9.81
CA TYR A 153 7.63 -7.93 -9.34
C TYR A 153 8.37 -7.03 -10.34
N GLU A 154 9.28 -7.58 -11.14
CA GLU A 154 9.94 -6.87 -12.23
C GLU A 154 8.91 -6.45 -13.29
N GLY A 155 8.05 -7.36 -13.74
CA GLY A 155 6.96 -7.02 -14.67
C GLY A 155 5.99 -5.97 -14.09
N LEU A 156 5.64 -6.10 -12.81
CA LEU A 156 4.79 -5.13 -12.12
C LEU A 156 5.41 -3.73 -12.09
N LEU A 157 6.68 -3.62 -11.69
CA LEU A 157 7.39 -2.33 -11.63
C LEU A 157 7.66 -1.77 -13.03
N GLU A 158 8.01 -2.62 -14.00
CA GLU A 158 8.21 -2.22 -15.39
C GLU A 158 6.96 -1.52 -15.93
N THR A 159 5.78 -2.13 -15.78
CA THR A 159 4.53 -1.52 -16.26
C THR A 159 4.16 -0.25 -15.49
N MET A 160 4.28 -0.26 -14.17
CA MET A 160 4.03 0.93 -13.34
C MET A 160 4.89 2.13 -13.75
N LEU A 161 6.18 1.89 -14.00
CA LEU A 161 7.15 2.93 -14.33
C LEU A 161 7.01 3.40 -15.78
N SER A 162 6.67 2.50 -16.71
CA SER A 162 6.37 2.86 -18.09
C SER A 162 5.15 3.78 -18.20
N GLU A 163 4.04 3.49 -17.50
CA GLU A 163 2.88 4.40 -17.47
C GLU A 163 3.26 5.79 -16.93
N SER A 164 4.15 5.82 -15.93
CA SER A 164 4.64 7.07 -15.32
C SER A 164 5.61 7.85 -16.20
N LEU A 165 6.26 7.17 -17.16
CA LEU A 165 7.17 7.77 -18.17
C LEU A 165 6.36 8.37 -19.32
N GLU A 166 5.33 7.66 -19.77
CA GLU A 166 4.48 8.06 -20.90
C GLU A 166 3.45 9.14 -20.52
N GLY A 167 3.21 9.34 -19.22
CA GLY A 167 2.22 10.30 -18.71
C GLY A 167 0.80 9.72 -18.67
N GLU A 168 0.63 8.42 -18.93
CA GLU A 168 -0.64 7.71 -18.97
C GLU A 168 -1.22 7.46 -17.56
N GLY A 169 -1.62 8.54 -16.88
CA GLY A 169 -2.42 8.48 -15.66
C GLY A 169 -3.90 8.21 -15.96
N VAL A 170 -4.64 7.67 -14.98
CA VAL A 170 -6.10 7.33 -15.05
C VAL A 170 -7.02 8.47 -15.54
N LEU A 171 -6.51 9.70 -15.69
CA LEU A 171 -7.23 10.87 -16.19
C LEU A 171 -7.17 11.09 -17.71
N GLU A 172 -6.36 10.33 -18.47
CA GLU A 172 -6.26 10.52 -19.92
C GLU A 172 -7.55 10.19 -20.68
N THR A 173 -8.49 9.42 -20.10
CA THR A 173 -9.80 9.20 -20.72
C THR A 173 -10.78 10.36 -20.54
N MET A 174 -10.45 11.43 -19.80
CA MET A 174 -11.39 12.55 -19.59
C MET A 174 -10.85 13.96 -19.82
N LEU A 175 -9.54 14.23 -19.82
CA LEU A 175 -9.04 15.58 -20.13
C LEU A 175 -7.71 15.53 -20.88
N SER A 176 -7.75 15.93 -22.16
CA SER A 176 -6.60 16.12 -23.03
C SER A 176 -5.69 17.26 -22.53
N LYS A 177 -4.72 16.92 -21.68
CA LYS A 177 -3.44 17.63 -21.58
C LYS A 177 -2.39 16.56 -21.31
N SER A 178 -1.59 16.28 -22.34
CA SER A 178 -0.35 15.51 -22.22
C SER A 178 0.48 16.12 -21.10
N LEU A 179 0.51 15.45 -19.96
CA LEU A 179 1.43 15.73 -18.87
C LEU A 179 2.63 14.82 -19.16
N GLU A 180 3.77 15.39 -19.55
CA GLU A 180 5.03 14.63 -19.60
C GLU A 180 5.17 13.83 -18.31
N GLY A 181 5.63 12.58 -18.37
CA GLY A 181 5.84 11.75 -17.18
C GLY A 181 6.76 12.40 -16.15
N ASP A 182 6.58 12.09 -14.86
CA ASP A 182 7.50 12.54 -13.81
C ASP A 182 8.81 11.73 -13.80
N VAL A 183 8.78 10.57 -14.47
CA VAL A 183 9.92 9.68 -14.70
C VAL A 183 10.55 10.02 -16.04
N LYS A 184 11.87 10.22 -16.07
CA LYS A 184 12.64 10.45 -17.30
C LYS A 184 13.20 9.15 -17.88
N ARG A 185 13.68 8.27 -17.00
CA ARG A 185 14.22 6.95 -17.33
C ARG A 185 14.22 6.10 -16.07
N PHE A 186 14.11 4.79 -16.23
CA PHE A 186 14.36 3.85 -15.16
C PHE A 186 15.20 2.65 -15.64
N SER A 187 15.78 1.93 -14.69
CA SER A 187 16.35 0.60 -14.87
C SER A 187 15.87 -0.32 -13.75
N LEU A 188 15.75 -1.61 -14.06
CA LEU A 188 15.39 -2.64 -13.10
C LEU A 188 16.53 -3.63 -12.96
N THR A 189 16.90 -3.95 -11.73
CA THR A 189 17.83 -5.02 -11.40
C THR A 189 17.14 -6.01 -10.47
N SER A 190 17.18 -7.29 -10.80
CA SER A 190 16.54 -8.35 -10.01
C SER A 190 17.53 -9.44 -9.61
N THR A 191 17.45 -9.87 -8.35
CA THR A 191 18.07 -11.11 -7.86
C THR A 191 16.98 -12.19 -7.76
N ASP A 192 17.21 -13.26 -6.99
CA ASP A 192 16.18 -14.25 -6.70
C ASP A 192 15.15 -13.78 -5.66
N ASN A 193 15.48 -12.77 -4.86
CA ASN A 193 14.66 -12.40 -3.70
C ASN A 193 14.43 -10.90 -3.57
N GLN A 194 14.92 -10.12 -4.54
CA GLN A 194 14.88 -8.68 -4.51
C GLN A 194 14.72 -8.13 -5.92
N VAL A 195 13.93 -7.06 -6.04
CA VAL A 195 13.88 -6.22 -7.24
C VAL A 195 14.17 -4.79 -6.83
N VAL A 196 15.09 -4.15 -7.53
CA VAL A 196 15.50 -2.76 -7.34
C VAL A 196 15.17 -1.98 -8.60
N ALA A 197 14.48 -0.86 -8.44
CA ALA A 197 14.25 0.11 -9.51
C ALA A 197 15.05 1.38 -9.25
N GLU A 198 15.90 1.76 -10.19
CA GLU A 198 16.56 3.07 -10.19
C GLU A 198 15.84 3.98 -11.17
N ILE A 199 15.37 5.13 -10.69
CA ILE A 199 14.44 6.01 -11.39
C ILE A 199 15.05 7.40 -11.44
N SER A 200 15.34 7.88 -12.64
CA SER A 200 15.73 9.27 -12.86
C SER A 200 14.48 10.13 -12.98
N MET A 201 14.30 11.07 -12.05
CA MET A 201 13.15 11.97 -11.98
C MET A 201 13.42 13.28 -12.73
N ASP A 202 12.36 13.94 -13.21
CA ASP A 202 12.48 15.31 -13.73
C ASP A 202 12.74 16.31 -12.57
N PRO A 203 13.87 17.04 -12.58
CA PRO A 203 14.21 18.00 -11.52
C PRO A 203 13.19 19.13 -11.35
N LEU A 204 12.39 19.47 -12.36
CA LEU A 204 11.38 20.53 -12.28
C LEU A 204 10.11 20.11 -11.52
N LYS A 205 9.89 18.80 -11.34
CA LYS A 205 8.71 18.24 -10.67
C LYS A 205 8.98 17.66 -9.28
N ASN A 206 10.25 17.55 -8.88
CA ASN A 206 10.71 17.08 -7.57
C ASN A 206 10.38 18.02 -6.38
N LEU A 207 9.52 19.03 -6.56
CA LEU A 207 9.23 20.08 -5.58
C LEU A 207 8.02 19.77 -4.71
N GLN A 208 7.80 18.52 -4.30
CA GLN A 208 6.95 18.22 -3.13
C GLN A 208 7.55 17.07 -2.30
N PRO A 209 7.89 17.29 -1.03
CA PRO A 209 8.15 16.17 -0.13
C PRO A 209 6.85 15.36 0.03
N PRO A 210 6.93 14.03 0.18
CA PRO A 210 5.76 13.23 0.49
C PRO A 210 5.14 13.80 1.78
N ALA A 211 3.87 14.18 1.71
CA ALA A 211 3.17 14.63 2.91
C ALA A 211 3.17 13.46 3.92
N ASP A 212 3.69 13.68 5.12
CA ASP A 212 3.66 12.76 6.27
C ASP A 212 2.23 12.44 6.78
N ASP A 213 1.21 12.62 5.96
CA ASP A 213 -0.20 12.42 6.25
C ASP A 213 -0.76 11.29 5.38
N ILE A 214 -0.27 10.07 5.62
CA ILE A 214 -0.49 8.89 4.77
C ILE A 214 -2.00 8.60 4.53
N PHE A 215 -2.95 9.13 5.32
CA PHE A 215 -4.38 8.77 5.20
C PHE A 215 -5.43 9.86 5.46
N LYS A 216 -5.10 11.16 5.37
CA LYS A 216 -6.06 12.19 5.82
C LYS A 216 -7.33 12.37 4.98
N ARG A 217 -7.54 11.68 3.85
CA ARG A 217 -8.75 11.91 3.03
C ARG A 217 -9.32 10.66 2.34
N ILE A 218 -9.54 9.57 3.08
CA ILE A 218 -10.48 8.54 2.60
C ILE A 218 -11.90 9.03 2.85
N ARG A 219 -12.58 9.59 1.84
CA ARG A 219 -14.05 9.63 1.86
C ARG A 219 -14.55 8.26 1.44
N ILE A 220 -14.85 7.41 2.43
CA ILE A 220 -15.66 6.21 2.20
C ILE A 220 -17.10 6.72 2.01
N PRO A 221 -17.74 6.56 0.83
CA PRO A 221 -19.17 6.77 0.72
C PRO A 221 -19.84 5.65 1.52
N LEU A 222 -20.19 5.94 2.78
CA LEU A 222 -21.09 5.09 3.54
C LEU A 222 -22.43 5.13 2.81
N GLY A 223 -22.75 4.04 2.10
CA GLY A 223 -24.07 3.84 1.51
C GLY A 223 -25.13 4.06 2.60
N ARG A 224 -26.13 4.90 2.31
CA ARG A 224 -27.30 5.07 3.18
C ARG A 224 -27.94 3.70 3.42
N ARG A 225 -27.63 3.06 4.54
CA ARG A 225 -28.43 1.96 5.05
C ARG A 225 -29.72 2.56 5.59
N GLU A 226 -30.80 2.42 4.82
CA GLU A 226 -32.14 2.48 5.39
C GLU A 226 -32.19 1.53 6.60
N ARG A 227 -32.69 2.05 7.73
CA ARG A 227 -32.98 1.24 8.91
C ARG A 227 -34.07 0.24 8.56
N ARG A 228 -33.68 -0.99 8.18
CA ARG A 228 -34.57 -2.14 8.33
C ARG A 228 -34.50 -2.61 9.78
N THR A 229 -35.57 -2.32 10.51
CA THR A 229 -35.86 -2.90 11.81
C THR A 229 -36.04 -4.41 11.62
N TYR A 230 -35.12 -5.21 12.19
CA TYR A 230 -35.30 -6.66 12.27
C TYR A 230 -36.37 -6.95 13.33
N LYS A 231 -37.54 -7.42 12.90
CA LYS A 231 -38.49 -8.12 13.77
C LYS A 231 -38.03 -9.58 13.86
N SER A 232 -37.77 -10.02 15.08
CA SER A 232 -37.54 -11.41 15.45
C SER A 232 -38.85 -12.19 15.37
N ALA A 233 -39.03 -13.00 14.34
CA ALA A 233 -39.90 -14.18 14.34
C ALA A 233 -39.63 -14.94 13.04
N ASP A 234 -38.92 -16.07 13.14
CA ASP A 234 -39.32 -17.36 12.59
C ASP A 234 -38.11 -18.30 12.56
N LEU A 235 -37.99 -19.07 13.64
CA LEU A 235 -37.26 -20.33 13.70
C LEU A 235 -38.12 -21.39 13.01
N SER A 236 -37.57 -22.10 12.02
CA SER A 236 -37.89 -23.51 11.68
C SER A 236 -37.09 -23.96 10.44
N PRO A 237 -36.84 -25.28 10.25
CA PRO A 237 -35.49 -25.82 10.41
C PRO A 237 -34.87 -26.38 9.12
N ILE A 238 -33.61 -26.75 9.30
CA ILE A 238 -32.71 -27.51 8.43
C ILE A 238 -33.40 -28.62 7.62
N ALA A 239 -33.02 -28.70 6.34
CA ALA A 239 -32.77 -29.93 5.60
C ALA A 239 -31.50 -29.72 4.76
#